data_AF-A0A3D0S8X1-F1
#
_entry.id   AF-A0A3D0S8X1-F1
#
_cell.length_a   1.000
_cell.length_b   1.000
_cell.length_c   1.000
_cell.angle_alpha   90.00
_cell.angle_beta   90.00
_cell.angle_gamma   90.00
#
_symmetry.space_group_name_H-M   'P 1'
#
loop_
_entity.id
_entity.type
_entity.pdbx_description
1 polymer ?
#
loop_
_entity_poly.entity_id
_entity_poly.type
_entity_poly.pdbx_seq_one_letter_code
_entity_poly.pdbx_strand_id
1 'polypeptide(L)'
;MSPRRPSWTKSWKRRRDEAGYAAVLAALLAATVFMGMAALGVDVARWYVEAEQVQKTADAAALAGVPYMPNDFTKAKATALSVAAKNGYDDAAADVVVTVEIGEKTSELKVTVSSRVSNSFGGYLGMSSSWMARSATADYTAPAPMGSPCNTFGNEPPGTDAGAQPKDSALPSPQLSNCPKDSTTQGSYPKFWAAIEGPETDKLQGDRYQALKCTESSSVNTTDSTYRCASSKNSEYKQQGYYFIVHVEPSAVGSPLDIQVYDPAFVPAGLNCNSMSGTMTNTMNDWVTDGVDRYGNASSNSNSRKFCPGDAFVGGSTTARATTTTFQMRNTTETSNPDKATAMSSCPARQFRGFTTAPSASSLNKTSGSYNDQLAMVFHQWVSVCTFTPSVAGDYYLQVRSNVSLGGSSVANTNSNNPVVYSGNVNAASATSDTDLGAGANGFAVRAVPSAASLRDDVAVSAWERMPILQIATSPAIFNLVRALPNAKGQFLTFDFFDAADGSSGTVKVLPPADATGDVKLASGIPGCKAGKNDTSPSAYTALTGCSVSVAGSSTDGQLIHMVIPLPQNYNCDNSTFSGCWFQVQLNYTSTSLTDFTTWSANIGGDPVRLIE
;
A
#
# COMPACT_ATOMS: atom_id res chain seq x y z
N MET A 1 -44.90 27.74 -118.57
CA MET A 1 -43.85 26.69 -118.49
C MET A 1 -43.36 26.59 -117.05
N SER A 2 -43.15 25.35 -116.62
CA SER A 2 -42.97 24.81 -115.26
C SER A 2 -41.84 25.43 -114.40
N PRO A 3 -41.94 25.40 -113.05
CA PRO A 3 -40.98 25.98 -112.10
C PRO A 3 -39.94 24.96 -111.59
N ARG A 4 -38.89 25.39 -110.86
CA ARG A 4 -38.31 24.66 -109.71
C ARG A 4 -37.33 25.51 -108.88
N ARG A 5 -37.59 25.58 -107.57
CA ARG A 5 -36.75 26.16 -106.51
C ARG A 5 -35.67 25.15 -106.07
N PRO A 6 -34.47 25.58 -105.61
CA PRO A 6 -33.59 24.72 -104.83
C PRO A 6 -33.93 24.81 -103.33
N SER A 7 -34.20 23.67 -102.71
CA SER A 7 -34.34 23.51 -101.26
C SER A 7 -32.97 23.43 -100.59
N TRP A 8 -32.68 24.33 -99.65
CA TRP A 8 -31.55 24.19 -98.74
C TRP A 8 -31.99 23.51 -97.45
N THR A 9 -31.76 22.20 -97.33
CA THR A 9 -31.73 21.51 -96.04
C THR A 9 -30.29 21.46 -95.55
N LYS A 10 -29.95 22.33 -94.58
CA LYS A 10 -28.69 22.22 -93.82
C LYS A 10 -28.77 20.99 -92.91
N SER A 11 -28.15 19.90 -93.35
CA SER A 11 -27.82 18.74 -92.53
C SER A 11 -26.91 19.17 -91.38
N TRP A 12 -27.38 19.03 -90.14
CA TRP A 12 -26.52 18.96 -88.95
C TRP A 12 -25.61 17.73 -89.09
N LYS A 13 -24.37 17.94 -89.56
CA LYS A 13 -23.33 16.91 -89.50
C LYS A 13 -22.88 16.75 -88.03
N ARG A 14 -23.03 15.52 -87.57
CA ARG A 14 -22.59 14.94 -86.28
C ARG A 14 -21.17 15.38 -85.88
N ARG A 15 -21.01 15.86 -84.64
CA ARG A 15 -19.77 15.73 -83.85
C ARG A 15 -19.83 14.40 -83.08
N ARG A 16 -19.48 13.27 -83.69
CA ARG A 16 -19.54 11.95 -83.01
C ARG A 16 -18.25 11.12 -83.02
N ASP A 17 -17.14 11.60 -83.58
CA ASP A 17 -16.01 10.71 -83.87
C ASP A 17 -14.80 10.79 -82.92
N GLU A 18 -14.83 11.60 -81.85
CA GLU A 18 -13.73 11.63 -80.84
C GLU A 18 -14.11 11.15 -79.43
N ALA A 19 -15.40 10.90 -79.16
CA ALA A 19 -15.87 10.50 -77.83
C ALA A 19 -15.38 9.10 -77.40
N GLY A 20 -15.15 8.19 -78.36
CA GLY A 20 -14.70 6.82 -78.07
C GLY A 20 -13.24 6.75 -77.62
N TYR A 21 -12.35 7.48 -78.28
CA TYR A 21 -10.92 7.53 -77.93
C TYR A 21 -10.70 8.28 -76.59
N ALA A 22 -11.38 9.41 -76.40
CA ALA A 22 -11.34 10.16 -75.15
C ALA A 22 -11.87 9.33 -73.96
N ALA A 23 -12.92 8.53 -74.16
CA ALA A 23 -13.44 7.63 -73.12
C ALA A 23 -12.45 6.51 -72.75
N VAL A 24 -11.75 5.92 -73.73
CA VAL A 24 -10.73 4.88 -73.48
C VAL A 24 -9.52 5.46 -72.76
N LEU A 25 -9.02 6.62 -73.18
CA LEU A 25 -7.93 7.31 -72.50
C LEU A 25 -8.30 7.75 -71.09
N ALA A 26 -9.50 8.33 -70.91
CA ALA A 26 -9.99 8.71 -69.60
C ALA A 26 -10.15 7.50 -68.68
N ALA A 27 -10.63 6.35 -69.19
CA ALA A 27 -10.74 5.13 -68.40
C ALA A 27 -9.37 4.57 -67.99
N LEU A 28 -8.38 4.56 -68.89
CA LEU A 28 -7.03 4.09 -68.58
C LEU A 28 -6.31 5.01 -67.58
N LEU A 29 -6.42 6.33 -67.75
CA LEU A 29 -5.86 7.31 -66.82
C LEU A 29 -6.58 7.27 -65.47
N ALA A 30 -7.90 7.22 -65.45
CA ALA A 30 -8.66 7.12 -64.21
C ALA A 30 -8.33 5.82 -63.46
N ALA A 31 -8.31 4.67 -64.14
CA ALA A 31 -8.00 3.39 -63.51
C ALA A 31 -6.57 3.36 -62.92
N THR A 32 -5.59 3.90 -63.63
CA THR A 32 -4.20 3.97 -63.13
C THR A 32 -4.05 4.92 -61.94
N VAL A 33 -4.70 6.09 -61.99
CA VAL A 33 -4.69 7.07 -60.89
C VAL A 33 -5.44 6.52 -59.66
N PHE A 34 -6.62 5.93 -59.82
CA PHE A 34 -7.38 5.36 -58.70
C PHE A 34 -6.70 4.13 -58.10
N MET A 35 -6.09 3.26 -58.92
CA MET A 35 -5.28 2.15 -58.39
C MET A 35 -4.04 2.67 -57.65
N GLY A 36 -3.36 3.70 -58.17
CA GLY A 36 -2.22 4.33 -57.49
C GLY A 36 -2.59 4.93 -56.14
N MET A 37 -3.77 5.57 -56.03
CA MET A 37 -4.26 6.10 -54.75
C MET A 37 -4.69 5.00 -53.78
N ALA A 38 -5.34 3.93 -54.26
CA ALA A 38 -5.71 2.78 -53.43
C ALA A 38 -4.46 2.05 -52.89
N ALA A 39 -3.46 1.88 -53.75
CA ALA A 39 -2.15 1.34 -53.43
C ALA A 39 -1.43 2.13 -52.33
N LEU A 40 -1.39 3.46 -52.45
CA LEU A 40 -0.88 4.34 -51.40
C LEU A 40 -1.68 4.18 -50.10
N GLY A 41 -3.00 4.08 -50.19
CA GLY A 41 -3.87 3.82 -49.05
C GLY A 41 -3.53 2.53 -48.29
N VAL A 42 -3.17 1.46 -49.00
CA VAL A 42 -2.75 0.19 -48.39
C VAL A 42 -1.42 0.32 -47.64
N ASP A 43 -0.44 1.01 -48.22
CA ASP A 43 0.85 1.22 -47.54
C ASP A 43 0.70 2.12 -46.31
N VAL A 44 -0.12 3.17 -46.38
CA VAL A 44 -0.43 4.03 -45.22
C VAL A 44 -1.18 3.26 -44.14
N ALA A 45 -2.17 2.44 -44.51
CA ALA A 45 -2.87 1.59 -43.56
C ALA A 45 -1.93 0.61 -42.86
N ARG A 46 -0.97 0.03 -43.60
CA ARG A 46 0.06 -0.84 -43.04
C ARG A 46 0.97 -0.10 -42.06
N TRP A 47 1.43 1.10 -42.40
CA TRP A 47 2.22 1.93 -41.47
C TRP A 47 1.46 2.25 -40.19
N TYR A 48 0.16 2.52 -40.31
CA TYR A 48 -0.68 2.83 -39.17
C TYR A 48 -0.81 1.63 -38.23
N VAL A 49 -1.07 0.43 -38.77
CA VAL A 49 -1.13 -0.81 -37.98
C VAL A 49 0.22 -1.12 -37.32
N GLU A 50 1.33 -0.99 -38.06
CA GLU A 50 2.66 -1.21 -37.49
C GLU A 50 2.95 -0.20 -36.38
N ALA A 51 2.67 1.07 -36.59
CA ALA A 51 2.91 2.12 -35.60
C ALA A 51 2.15 1.84 -34.29
N GLU A 52 0.91 1.33 -34.35
CA GLU A 52 0.17 0.91 -33.16
C GLU A 52 0.79 -0.30 -32.45
N GLN A 53 1.32 -1.27 -33.19
CA GLN A 53 1.97 -2.45 -32.62
C GLN A 53 3.31 -2.10 -31.96
N VAL A 54 4.11 -1.26 -32.61
CA VAL A 54 5.37 -0.73 -32.08
C VAL A 54 5.11 0.08 -30.81
N GLN A 55 4.08 0.94 -30.78
CA GLN A 55 3.71 1.70 -29.57
C GLN A 55 3.31 0.76 -28.43
N LYS A 56 2.38 -0.17 -28.66
CA LYS A 56 1.93 -1.13 -27.63
C LYS A 56 3.08 -1.94 -27.07
N THR A 57 4.05 -2.27 -27.91
CA THR A 57 5.26 -2.99 -27.48
C THR A 57 6.18 -2.12 -26.65
N ALA A 58 6.42 -0.87 -27.06
CA ALA A 58 7.19 0.09 -26.28
C ALA A 58 6.55 0.30 -24.90
N ASP A 59 5.23 0.50 -24.84
CA ASP A 59 4.47 0.66 -23.60
C ASP A 59 4.63 -0.57 -22.69
N ALA A 60 4.43 -1.77 -23.23
CA ALA A 60 4.54 -3.02 -22.47
C ALA A 60 5.97 -3.28 -21.99
N ALA A 61 6.97 -3.01 -22.81
CA ALA A 61 8.38 -3.19 -22.47
C ALA A 61 8.83 -2.18 -21.40
N ALA A 62 8.44 -0.91 -21.52
CA ALA A 62 8.71 0.12 -20.53
C ALA A 62 8.06 -0.23 -19.18
N LEU A 63 6.77 -0.58 -19.17
CA LEU A 63 6.03 -0.99 -17.96
C LEU A 63 6.60 -2.24 -17.30
N ALA A 64 7.15 -3.19 -18.07
CA ALA A 64 7.73 -4.40 -17.53
C ALA A 64 9.13 -4.22 -16.96
N GLY A 65 9.93 -3.31 -17.54
CA GLY A 65 11.30 -3.04 -17.09
C GLY A 65 11.37 -2.04 -15.95
N VAL A 66 10.47 -1.05 -15.92
CA VAL A 66 10.53 0.07 -14.96
C VAL A 66 10.50 -0.34 -13.48
N PRO A 67 9.88 -1.44 -13.02
CA PRO A 67 9.89 -1.84 -11.61
C PRO A 67 11.29 -2.06 -11.01
N TYR A 68 12.30 -2.29 -11.86
CA TYR A 68 13.68 -2.47 -11.43
C TYR A 68 14.47 -1.15 -11.34
N MET A 69 13.86 -0.02 -11.73
CA MET A 69 14.48 1.30 -11.67
C MET A 69 14.35 1.93 -10.27
N PRO A 70 15.32 2.75 -9.82
CA PRO A 70 16.66 2.93 -10.40
C PRO A 70 17.65 1.81 -10.01
N ASN A 71 17.25 0.92 -9.10
CA ASN A 71 18.18 0.08 -8.33
C ASN A 71 18.95 -0.93 -9.18
N ASP A 72 18.35 -1.46 -10.24
CA ASP A 72 18.95 -2.47 -11.13
C ASP A 72 18.57 -2.24 -12.60
N PHE A 73 19.26 -1.27 -13.24
CA PHE A 73 19.10 -0.99 -14.66
C PHE A 73 19.43 -2.21 -15.55
N THR A 74 20.32 -3.10 -15.11
CA THR A 74 20.70 -4.29 -15.90
C THR A 74 19.51 -5.24 -16.01
N LYS A 75 18.84 -5.52 -14.89
CA LYS A 75 17.61 -6.33 -14.86
C LYS A 75 16.43 -5.62 -15.53
N ALA A 76 16.33 -4.29 -15.38
CA ALA A 76 15.32 -3.48 -16.09
C ALA A 76 15.45 -3.67 -17.61
N LYS A 77 16.67 -3.51 -18.14
CA LYS A 77 16.98 -3.66 -19.57
C LYS A 77 16.72 -5.07 -20.07
N ALA A 78 17.18 -6.08 -19.36
CA ALA A 78 16.95 -7.48 -19.74
C ALA A 78 15.44 -7.82 -19.80
N THR A 79 14.65 -7.32 -18.85
CA THR A 79 13.20 -7.54 -18.80
C THR A 79 12.48 -6.82 -19.93
N ALA A 80 12.81 -5.56 -20.20
CA ALA A 80 12.23 -4.79 -21.30
C ALA A 80 12.51 -5.46 -22.67
N LEU A 81 13.73 -5.90 -22.92
CA LEU A 81 14.10 -6.64 -24.14
C LEU A 81 13.35 -7.96 -24.26
N SER A 82 13.22 -8.72 -23.16
CA SER A 82 12.46 -9.98 -23.15
C SER A 82 10.98 -9.77 -23.48
N VAL A 83 10.37 -8.70 -22.98
CA VAL A 83 8.96 -8.38 -23.26
C VAL A 83 8.79 -7.86 -24.70
N ALA A 84 9.71 -7.06 -25.22
CA ALA A 84 9.70 -6.65 -26.62
C ALA A 84 9.75 -7.86 -27.57
N ALA A 85 10.67 -8.80 -27.31
CA ALA A 85 10.78 -10.04 -28.07
C ALA A 85 9.50 -10.90 -28.01
N LYS A 86 8.86 -11.00 -26.84
CA LYS A 86 7.55 -11.70 -26.69
C LYS A 86 6.43 -11.07 -27.51
N ASN A 87 6.51 -9.78 -27.78
CA ASN A 87 5.56 -9.06 -28.63
C ASN A 87 5.96 -9.07 -30.13
N GLY A 88 6.98 -9.83 -30.52
CA GLY A 88 7.43 -9.97 -31.91
C GLY A 88 8.53 -8.99 -32.34
N TYR A 89 9.03 -8.17 -31.43
CA TYR A 89 10.08 -7.18 -31.68
C TYR A 89 11.38 -7.61 -30.99
N ASP A 90 12.02 -8.64 -31.55
CA ASP A 90 13.32 -9.15 -31.10
C ASP A 90 14.47 -8.34 -31.71
N ASP A 91 15.27 -7.70 -30.87
CA ASP A 91 16.44 -6.88 -31.25
C ASP A 91 17.57 -7.71 -31.90
N ALA A 92 17.48 -9.05 -31.87
CA ALA A 92 18.35 -9.93 -32.64
C ALA A 92 18.01 -9.95 -34.15
N ALA A 93 16.82 -9.50 -34.55
CA ALA A 93 16.40 -9.43 -35.95
C ALA A 93 16.94 -8.15 -36.63
N ALA A 94 17.45 -8.26 -37.85
CA ALA A 94 18.04 -7.13 -38.57
C ALA A 94 17.07 -5.96 -38.86
N ASP A 95 15.77 -6.23 -38.86
CA ASP A 95 14.70 -5.26 -39.17
C ASP A 95 14.01 -4.69 -37.92
N VAL A 96 14.54 -4.98 -36.72
CA VAL A 96 14.03 -4.49 -35.44
C VAL A 96 15.18 -3.90 -34.63
N VAL A 97 14.93 -2.75 -33.99
CA VAL A 97 15.85 -2.15 -33.03
C VAL A 97 15.10 -1.79 -31.76
N VAL A 98 15.58 -2.23 -30.60
CA VAL A 98 15.00 -1.90 -29.29
C VAL A 98 16.06 -1.24 -28.41
N THR A 99 15.92 0.07 -28.18
CA THR A 99 16.79 0.80 -27.26
C THR A 99 16.10 0.97 -25.90
N VAL A 100 16.87 0.76 -24.82
CA VAL A 100 16.41 0.90 -23.44
C VAL A 100 17.38 1.81 -22.71
N GLU A 101 16.87 2.92 -22.20
CA GLU A 101 17.65 4.01 -21.60
C GLU A 101 16.96 4.52 -20.33
N ILE A 102 17.73 5.21 -19.47
CA ILE A 102 17.18 5.93 -18.32
C ILE A 102 16.50 7.20 -18.85
N GLY A 103 15.30 7.51 -18.33
CA GLY A 103 14.55 8.71 -18.70
C GLY A 103 15.15 10.01 -18.14
N GLU A 104 14.34 11.06 -18.03
CA GLU A 104 14.78 12.35 -17.46
C GLU A 104 15.05 12.22 -15.96
N LYS A 105 14.31 11.34 -15.29
CA LYS A 105 14.53 10.95 -13.89
C LYS A 105 15.16 9.57 -13.80
N THR A 106 15.91 9.32 -12.71
CA THR A 106 16.51 8.01 -12.46
C THR A 106 15.49 6.88 -12.25
N SER A 107 14.26 7.20 -11.86
CA SER A 107 13.15 6.25 -11.71
C SER A 107 12.45 5.90 -13.03
N GLU A 108 12.79 6.60 -14.12
CA GLU A 108 12.14 6.44 -15.41
C GLU A 108 12.92 5.50 -16.32
N LEU A 109 12.19 4.65 -17.05
CA LEU A 109 12.72 3.81 -18.11
C LEU A 109 12.09 4.22 -19.44
N LYS A 110 12.92 4.68 -20.37
CA LYS A 110 12.52 4.96 -21.75
C LYS A 110 12.86 3.77 -22.64
N VAL A 111 11.85 3.24 -23.33
CA VAL A 111 12.03 2.18 -24.31
C VAL A 111 11.61 2.72 -25.68
N THR A 112 12.50 2.63 -26.66
CA THR A 112 12.19 2.93 -28.05
C THR A 112 12.25 1.66 -28.88
N VAL A 113 11.14 1.34 -29.53
CA VAL A 113 11.05 0.21 -30.46
C VAL A 113 11.01 0.79 -31.87
N SER A 114 11.83 0.24 -32.75
CA SER A 114 11.79 0.54 -34.17
C SER A 114 11.68 -0.73 -34.99
N SER A 115 10.80 -0.73 -35.98
CA SER A 115 10.66 -1.83 -36.94
C SER A 115 10.66 -1.32 -38.37
N ARG A 116 11.17 -2.15 -39.27
CA ARG A 116 11.19 -1.86 -40.70
C ARG A 116 9.99 -2.49 -41.39
N VAL A 117 9.17 -1.65 -42.03
CA VAL A 117 7.99 -2.07 -42.79
C VAL A 117 8.31 -2.07 -44.27
N SER A 118 7.98 -3.16 -44.97
CA SER A 118 8.05 -3.21 -46.42
C SER A 118 6.85 -2.50 -47.05
N ASN A 119 7.11 -1.58 -47.98
CA ASN A 119 6.07 -0.87 -48.72
C ASN A 119 5.76 -1.65 -50.00
N SER A 120 4.51 -2.06 -50.16
CA SER A 120 4.11 -2.91 -51.28
C SER A 120 4.05 -2.09 -52.58
N PHE A 121 3.67 -0.81 -52.49
CA PHE A 121 3.52 0.07 -53.65
C PHE A 121 4.52 1.21 -53.68
N GLY A 122 4.92 1.74 -52.52
CA GLY A 122 6.04 2.67 -52.38
C GLY A 122 7.36 2.13 -52.96
N GLY A 123 7.53 0.80 -52.99
CA GLY A 123 8.66 0.14 -53.64
C GLY A 123 8.77 0.44 -55.14
N TYR A 124 7.65 0.59 -55.85
CA TYR A 124 7.64 0.98 -57.27
C TYR A 124 8.05 2.45 -57.48
N LEU A 125 8.02 3.26 -56.42
CA LEU A 125 8.45 4.67 -56.40
C LEU A 125 9.84 4.83 -55.76
N GLY A 126 10.59 3.74 -55.56
CA GLY A 126 11.93 3.77 -54.97
C GLY A 126 11.97 3.77 -53.44
N MET A 127 10.83 3.64 -52.77
CA MET A 127 10.70 3.57 -51.31
C MET A 127 10.26 2.17 -50.89
N SER A 128 11.13 1.16 -51.01
CA SER A 128 10.79 -0.24 -50.73
C SER A 128 10.53 -0.56 -49.25
N SER A 129 10.98 0.30 -48.34
CA SER A 129 10.77 0.13 -46.91
C SER A 129 10.79 1.45 -46.15
N SER A 130 10.11 1.50 -45.02
CA SER A 130 10.11 2.63 -44.10
C SER A 130 10.35 2.14 -42.67
N TRP A 131 11.12 2.89 -41.88
CA TRP A 131 11.28 2.64 -40.44
C TRP A 131 10.13 3.29 -39.68
N MET A 132 9.44 2.51 -38.86
CA MET A 132 8.50 3.00 -37.86
C MET A 132 9.20 2.96 -36.51
N ALA A 133 9.17 4.07 -35.77
CA ALA A 133 9.73 4.14 -34.43
C ALA A 133 8.71 4.77 -33.48
N ARG A 134 8.57 4.17 -32.30
CA ARG A 134 7.80 4.73 -31.18
C ARG A 134 8.56 4.52 -29.90
N SER A 135 8.38 5.46 -28.98
CA SER A 135 8.93 5.38 -27.64
C SER A 135 7.81 5.41 -26.62
N ALA A 136 8.08 4.78 -25.49
CA ALA A 136 7.28 4.92 -24.28
C ALA A 136 8.22 5.17 -23.12
N THR A 137 7.84 6.07 -22.23
CA THR A 137 8.56 6.29 -20.97
C THR A 137 7.66 5.87 -19.82
N ALA A 138 8.13 4.93 -19.00
CA ALA A 138 7.44 4.53 -17.78
C ALA A 138 8.20 5.05 -16.56
N ASP A 139 7.48 5.41 -15.51
CA ASP A 139 8.02 5.79 -14.19
C ASP A 139 7.56 4.74 -13.17
N TYR A 140 8.49 4.25 -12.36
CA TYR A 140 8.17 3.36 -11.24
C TYR A 140 8.48 4.05 -9.94
N THR A 141 7.47 4.07 -9.08
CA THR A 141 7.68 4.35 -7.68
C THR A 141 7.26 3.14 -6.88
N ALA A 142 8.24 2.48 -6.25
CA ALA A 142 7.95 1.44 -5.28
C ALA A 142 7.07 2.01 -4.14
N PRO A 143 6.08 1.25 -3.66
CA PRO A 143 5.37 1.58 -2.44
C PRO A 143 6.37 1.84 -1.33
N ALA A 144 6.34 3.04 -0.77
CA ALA A 144 7.31 3.43 0.23
C ALA A 144 6.87 2.87 1.60
N PRO A 145 7.79 2.23 2.35
CA PRO A 145 7.46 1.63 3.65
C PRO A 145 6.98 2.70 4.63
N MET A 146 6.02 2.34 5.49
CA MET A 146 5.38 3.25 6.44
C MET A 146 5.52 2.80 7.90
N GLY A 147 5.56 3.76 8.84
CA GLY A 147 5.38 3.48 10.27
C GLY A 147 6.65 3.27 11.08
N SER A 148 7.65 2.53 10.58
CA SER A 148 8.89 2.32 11.33
C SER A 148 10.11 1.91 10.48
N PRO A 149 11.27 2.55 10.71
CA PRO A 149 12.56 2.14 10.16
C PRO A 149 13.22 0.96 10.90
N CYS A 150 12.57 0.40 11.92
CA CYS A 150 13.22 -0.52 12.84
C CYS A 150 12.41 -1.79 12.97
N ASN A 151 12.96 -2.79 13.66
CA ASN A 151 12.41 -4.12 13.76
C ASN A 151 11.10 -4.24 14.56
N THR A 152 10.42 -3.14 14.84
CA THR A 152 9.11 -3.09 15.51
C THR A 152 8.20 -2.05 14.86
N PHE A 153 6.90 -2.29 14.90
CA PHE A 153 5.84 -1.38 14.48
C PHE A 153 4.83 -1.21 15.62
N GLY A 154 4.54 0.05 15.97
CA GLY A 154 3.74 0.42 17.13
C GLY A 154 4.56 0.48 18.43
N ASN A 155 3.86 0.62 19.56
CA ASN A 155 4.47 0.58 20.88
C ASN A 155 5.21 -0.75 21.11
N GLU A 156 6.33 -0.70 21.83
CA GLU A 156 7.16 -1.89 22.13
C GLU A 156 7.20 -2.10 23.66
N PRO A 157 6.22 -2.82 24.22
CA PRO A 157 6.31 -3.30 25.60
C PRO A 157 7.53 -4.21 25.77
N PRO A 158 8.22 -4.17 26.93
CA PRO A 158 9.24 -5.15 27.22
C PRO A 158 8.62 -6.56 27.25
N GLY A 159 9.41 -7.54 26.83
CA GLY A 159 9.05 -8.95 27.00
C GLY A 159 9.07 -9.38 28.47
N THR A 160 8.67 -10.62 28.71
CA THR A 160 8.66 -11.25 30.04
C THR A 160 9.42 -12.57 29.96
N ASP A 161 9.87 -13.10 31.11
CA ASP A 161 10.68 -14.32 31.18
C ASP A 161 9.95 -15.59 30.69
N ALA A 162 8.62 -15.52 30.46
CA ALA A 162 7.81 -16.64 30.05
C ALA A 162 7.45 -16.55 28.56
N GLY A 163 7.83 -17.59 27.79
CA GLY A 163 7.46 -17.72 26.38
C GLY A 163 8.57 -17.50 25.35
N ALA A 164 9.84 -17.67 25.72
CA ALA A 164 11.00 -17.49 24.83
C ALA A 164 11.04 -16.10 24.15
N GLN A 165 10.66 -15.07 24.90
CA GLN A 165 10.73 -13.67 24.50
C GLN A 165 12.06 -13.06 24.96
N PRO A 166 12.65 -12.10 24.23
CA PRO A 166 13.69 -11.25 24.80
C PRO A 166 13.16 -10.63 26.10
N LYS A 167 13.90 -10.82 27.20
CA LYS A 167 13.54 -10.30 28.53
C LYS A 167 13.40 -8.77 28.55
N ASP A 168 14.17 -8.11 27.70
CA ASP A 168 14.21 -6.66 27.54
C ASP A 168 13.65 -6.24 26.17
N SER A 169 13.79 -4.97 25.82
CA SER A 169 13.41 -4.48 24.49
C SER A 169 14.06 -5.31 23.38
N ALA A 170 13.28 -5.60 22.33
CA ALA A 170 13.78 -6.21 21.11
C ALA A 170 14.43 -5.19 20.15
N LEU A 171 14.51 -3.91 20.53
CA LEU A 171 15.09 -2.85 19.72
C LEU A 171 16.63 -2.97 19.58
N PRO A 172 17.22 -2.35 18.54
CA PRO A 172 18.67 -2.22 18.40
C PRO A 172 19.32 -1.49 19.58
N SER A 173 20.56 -1.87 19.93
CA SER A 173 21.38 -1.22 20.95
C SER A 173 22.81 -0.98 20.42
N PRO A 174 23.28 0.27 20.29
CA PRO A 174 22.58 1.51 20.60
C PRO A 174 21.39 1.76 19.66
N GLN A 175 20.32 2.36 20.19
CA GLN A 175 19.11 2.60 19.42
C GLN A 175 19.29 3.72 18.41
N LEU A 176 18.93 3.49 17.14
CA LEU A 176 18.98 4.48 16.06
C LEU A 176 18.03 5.66 16.35
N SER A 177 18.39 6.85 15.89
CA SER A 177 17.66 8.10 16.21
C SER A 177 16.21 8.13 15.71
N ASN A 178 15.93 7.44 14.60
CA ASN A 178 14.59 7.37 13.99
C ASN A 178 13.81 6.11 14.43
N CYS A 179 14.40 5.24 15.25
CA CYS A 179 13.67 4.15 15.88
C CYS A 179 12.76 4.66 17.01
N PRO A 180 11.53 4.13 17.14
CA PRO A 180 10.73 4.35 18.33
C PRO A 180 11.48 3.88 19.58
N LYS A 181 11.34 4.60 20.70
CA LYS A 181 11.80 4.13 22.02
C LYS A 181 10.85 3.07 22.56
N ASP A 182 11.34 2.22 23.46
CA ASP A 182 10.50 1.26 24.17
C ASP A 182 9.39 1.96 24.99
N SER A 183 8.35 1.21 25.33
CA SER A 183 7.19 1.73 26.09
C SER A 183 7.52 2.16 27.52
N THR A 184 8.69 1.82 28.06
CA THR A 184 9.13 2.23 29.40
C THR A 184 9.77 3.62 29.40
N THR A 185 10.28 4.07 28.25
CA THR A 185 10.90 5.39 28.07
C THR A 185 9.84 6.49 28.01
N GLN A 186 9.65 7.20 29.12
CA GLN A 186 8.62 8.21 29.26
C GLN A 186 8.73 9.31 28.20
N GLY A 187 7.65 9.52 27.44
CA GLY A 187 7.51 10.65 26.51
C GLY A 187 8.10 10.45 25.11
N SER A 188 8.73 9.30 24.81
CA SER A 188 9.45 9.10 23.53
C SER A 188 9.09 7.82 22.76
N TYR A 189 8.19 6.99 23.29
CA TYR A 189 7.59 5.88 22.56
C TYR A 189 6.53 6.39 21.57
N PRO A 190 6.15 5.61 20.54
CA PRO A 190 5.38 6.13 19.41
C PRO A 190 3.92 6.49 19.73
N LYS A 191 3.35 5.92 20.81
CA LYS A 191 1.99 6.18 21.32
C LYS A 191 0.88 5.78 20.34
N PHE A 192 1.14 4.76 19.54
CA PHE A 192 0.14 4.13 18.69
C PHE A 192 0.37 2.62 18.65
N TRP A 193 -0.67 1.90 18.26
CA TRP A 193 -0.67 0.48 18.00
C TRP A 193 -1.06 0.25 16.54
N ALA A 194 -0.58 -0.84 15.93
CA ALA A 194 -1.28 -1.35 14.75
C ALA A 194 -2.70 -1.72 15.16
N ALA A 195 -3.66 -1.63 14.25
CA ALA A 195 -5.01 -2.02 14.57
C ALA A 195 -5.73 -2.63 13.36
N ILE A 196 -6.76 -3.42 13.61
CA ILE A 196 -7.64 -3.98 12.59
C ILE A 196 -9.04 -4.13 13.18
N GLU A 197 -10.06 -3.77 12.40
CA GLU A 197 -11.44 -3.94 12.82
C GLU A 197 -12.06 -5.19 12.20
N GLY A 198 -12.98 -5.81 12.94
CA GLY A 198 -13.81 -6.89 12.41
C GLY A 198 -14.78 -6.41 11.34
N PRO A 199 -15.17 -7.26 10.36
CA PRO A 199 -16.05 -6.83 9.28
C PRO A 199 -17.45 -6.34 9.69
N GLU A 200 -17.95 -6.66 10.89
CA GLU A 200 -19.21 -6.09 11.45
C GLU A 200 -19.02 -4.79 12.23
N THR A 201 -17.79 -4.32 12.39
CA THR A 201 -17.52 -2.97 12.88
C THR A 201 -17.84 -1.97 11.78
N ASP A 202 -18.45 -0.85 12.16
CA ASP A 202 -18.80 0.19 11.20
C ASP A 202 -17.53 0.90 10.70
N LYS A 203 -17.41 1.08 9.38
CA LYS A 203 -16.28 1.79 8.76
C LYS A 203 -16.03 3.18 9.34
N LEU A 204 -17.07 3.86 9.83
CA LEU A 204 -16.95 5.17 10.48
C LEU A 204 -16.26 5.09 11.87
N GLN A 205 -15.65 3.96 12.22
CA GLN A 205 -14.81 3.83 13.40
C GLN A 205 -13.32 3.80 13.08
N GLY A 206 -12.94 3.94 11.80
CA GLY A 206 -11.58 4.28 11.41
C GLY A 206 -10.88 3.30 10.48
N ASP A 207 -11.36 2.07 10.39
CA ASP A 207 -10.83 1.06 9.48
C ASP A 207 -11.42 1.22 8.08
N ARG A 208 -10.68 1.90 7.20
CA ARG A 208 -11.12 2.19 5.83
C ARG A 208 -11.27 0.93 4.97
N TYR A 209 -10.60 -0.19 5.30
CA TYR A 209 -10.42 -1.30 4.36
C TYR A 209 -10.87 -2.68 4.87
N GLN A 210 -10.85 -2.97 6.16
CA GLN A 210 -11.29 -4.25 6.76
C GLN A 210 -12.65 -4.17 7.45
N ALA A 211 -13.17 -2.99 7.77
CA ALA A 211 -14.58 -2.86 8.09
C ALA A 211 -15.44 -3.08 6.84
N LEU A 212 -16.30 -4.10 6.83
CA LEU A 212 -17.23 -4.37 5.72
C LEU A 212 -18.54 -3.63 5.92
N LYS A 213 -19.03 -3.61 7.16
CA LYS A 213 -20.24 -2.87 7.52
C LYS A 213 -19.96 -1.38 7.32
N CYS A 214 -20.86 -0.74 6.60
CA CYS A 214 -20.95 0.71 6.58
C CYS A 214 -22.42 1.05 6.71
N THR A 215 -22.90 1.02 7.94
CA THR A 215 -24.24 1.48 8.22
C THR A 215 -24.20 2.98 8.36
N GLU A 216 -25.07 3.64 7.59
CA GLU A 216 -25.27 5.07 7.64
C GLU A 216 -25.50 5.46 9.10
N SER A 217 -24.49 6.04 9.76
CA SER A 217 -24.73 6.73 11.02
C SER A 217 -25.87 7.72 10.75
N SER A 218 -26.77 7.91 11.71
CA SER A 218 -27.90 8.84 11.59
C SER A 218 -27.49 10.30 11.25
N SER A 219 -26.20 10.61 11.21
CA SER A 219 -25.60 11.88 10.78
C SER A 219 -25.12 11.92 9.32
N VAL A 220 -25.18 10.83 8.55
CA VAL A 220 -24.56 10.70 7.23
C VAL A 220 -25.60 10.40 6.14
N ASN A 221 -25.66 11.25 5.11
CA ASN A 221 -26.59 11.14 3.99
C ASN A 221 -26.17 10.02 3.02
N THR A 222 -27.10 9.11 2.73
CA THR A 222 -26.94 7.87 1.93
C THR A 222 -26.66 8.11 0.44
N THR A 223 -26.84 9.34 -0.02
CA THR A 223 -26.52 9.80 -1.37
C THR A 223 -25.14 10.46 -1.47
N ASP A 224 -24.45 10.61 -0.33
CA ASP A 224 -23.14 11.24 -0.24
C ASP A 224 -22.03 10.22 -0.54
N SER A 225 -21.34 10.38 -1.67
CA SER A 225 -20.20 9.53 -2.05
C SER A 225 -19.01 9.66 -1.11
N THR A 226 -19.00 10.66 -0.22
CA THR A 226 -17.92 10.97 0.72
C THR A 226 -17.39 9.75 1.47
N TYR A 227 -18.27 8.91 2.00
CA TYR A 227 -17.88 7.78 2.86
C TYR A 227 -17.62 6.49 2.09
N ARG A 228 -17.87 6.51 0.77
CA ARG A 228 -17.68 5.37 -0.14
C ARG A 228 -18.42 4.12 0.34
N CYS A 229 -19.70 4.29 0.68
CA CYS A 229 -20.57 3.21 1.12
C CYS A 229 -21.66 2.94 0.08
N ALA A 230 -21.95 1.66 -0.17
CA ALA A 230 -22.95 1.21 -1.13
C ALA A 230 -23.72 0.03 -0.54
N SER A 231 -25.05 0.12 -0.49
CA SER A 231 -25.92 -0.92 0.07
C SER A 231 -25.52 -1.35 1.50
N SER A 232 -25.23 -0.36 2.36
CA SER A 232 -24.75 -0.54 3.73
C SER A 232 -23.42 -1.29 3.87
N LYS A 233 -22.63 -1.35 2.80
CA LYS A 233 -21.30 -1.97 2.77
C LYS A 233 -20.24 -0.97 2.37
N ASN A 234 -19.05 -1.14 2.93
CA ASN A 234 -17.87 -0.40 2.54
C ASN A 234 -17.45 -0.80 1.10
N SER A 235 -17.54 0.14 0.15
CA SER A 235 -17.12 -0.11 -1.23
C SER A 235 -15.61 -0.16 -1.43
N GLU A 236 -14.85 0.31 -0.42
CA GLU A 236 -13.39 0.27 -0.42
C GLU A 236 -12.85 -1.01 0.23
N TYR A 237 -13.72 -1.88 0.74
CA TYR A 237 -13.35 -3.10 1.46
C TYR A 237 -12.33 -3.96 0.68
N LYS A 238 -11.33 -4.46 1.41
CA LYS A 238 -10.19 -5.22 0.90
C LYS A 238 -10.13 -6.56 1.61
N GLN A 239 -10.52 -7.62 0.92
CA GLN A 239 -10.53 -8.97 1.48
C GLN A 239 -9.16 -9.44 1.97
N GLN A 240 -8.08 -8.93 1.38
CA GLN A 240 -6.71 -9.25 1.75
C GLN A 240 -6.27 -8.65 3.10
N GLY A 241 -7.04 -7.72 3.66
CA GLY A 241 -6.65 -7.02 4.87
C GLY A 241 -5.47 -6.09 4.67
N TYR A 242 -4.55 -6.10 5.62
CA TYR A 242 -3.36 -5.26 5.64
C TYR A 242 -2.10 -6.10 5.51
N TYR A 243 -1.04 -5.51 4.97
CA TYR A 243 0.28 -6.13 4.92
C TYR A 243 1.30 -5.29 5.67
N PHE A 244 2.10 -5.96 6.48
CA PHE A 244 3.31 -5.41 7.08
C PHE A 244 4.52 -6.03 6.38
N ILE A 245 5.44 -5.19 5.94
CA ILE A 245 6.73 -5.57 5.38
C ILE A 245 7.68 -5.92 6.53
N VAL A 246 8.29 -7.09 6.43
CA VAL A 246 9.48 -7.47 7.18
C VAL A 246 10.66 -7.36 6.22
N HIS A 247 11.35 -6.23 6.28
CA HIS A 247 12.53 -5.96 5.46
C HIS A 247 13.76 -6.64 6.07
N VAL A 248 14.55 -7.31 5.25
CA VAL A 248 15.76 -8.05 5.67
C VAL A 248 16.94 -7.57 4.84
N GLU A 249 17.93 -6.97 5.50
CA GLU A 249 19.19 -6.59 4.89
C GLU A 249 20.09 -7.81 4.63
N PRO A 250 21.06 -7.75 3.69
CA PRO A 250 21.93 -8.89 3.34
C PRO A 250 22.65 -9.54 4.52
N SER A 251 23.00 -8.77 5.55
CA SER A 251 23.65 -9.21 6.80
C SER A 251 22.77 -10.13 7.65
N ALA A 252 21.44 -10.00 7.58
CA ALA A 252 20.49 -10.83 8.33
C ALA A 252 20.07 -12.12 7.59
N VAL A 253 20.45 -12.28 6.32
CA VAL A 253 20.15 -13.50 5.54
C VAL A 253 20.81 -14.72 6.17
N GLY A 254 20.06 -15.83 6.26
CA GLY A 254 20.54 -17.06 6.90
C GLY A 254 20.43 -17.07 8.43
N SER A 255 20.04 -15.97 9.08
CA SER A 255 19.74 -15.93 10.50
C SER A 255 18.25 -16.18 10.76
N PRO A 256 17.86 -17.07 11.69
CA PRO A 256 16.46 -17.21 12.09
C PRO A 256 15.88 -15.88 12.59
N LEU A 257 14.71 -15.53 12.07
CA LEU A 257 13.89 -14.39 12.48
C LEU A 257 12.60 -14.91 13.13
N ASP A 258 12.33 -14.46 14.35
CA ASP A 258 11.06 -14.72 15.04
C ASP A 258 10.12 -13.53 14.89
N ILE A 259 9.00 -13.75 14.20
CA ILE A 259 7.94 -12.77 14.03
C ILE A 259 6.99 -12.88 15.21
N GLN A 260 6.90 -11.81 15.97
CA GLN A 260 6.14 -11.75 17.21
C GLN A 260 5.08 -10.66 17.11
N VAL A 261 3.92 -10.93 17.70
CA VAL A 261 2.81 -9.99 17.78
C VAL A 261 2.43 -9.80 19.24
N TYR A 262 2.29 -8.55 19.65
CA TYR A 262 1.82 -8.19 20.98
C TYR A 262 0.30 -8.11 21.00
N ASP A 263 -0.34 -8.76 21.97
CA ASP A 263 -1.80 -8.79 22.14
C ASP A 263 -2.55 -9.22 20.86
N PRO A 264 -2.20 -10.38 20.28
CA PRO A 264 -2.72 -10.75 18.97
C PRO A 264 -4.21 -11.12 18.98
N ALA A 265 -4.80 -11.37 20.15
CA ALA A 265 -6.19 -11.81 20.31
C ALA A 265 -7.06 -10.66 20.80
N PHE A 266 -8.21 -10.44 20.15
CA PHE A 266 -9.17 -9.43 20.59
C PHE A 266 -9.70 -9.75 21.98
N VAL A 267 -9.48 -8.84 22.95
CA VAL A 267 -9.99 -8.95 24.31
C VAL A 267 -10.53 -7.59 24.76
N PRO A 268 -11.84 -7.39 24.99
CA PRO A 268 -12.43 -6.06 25.13
C PRO A 268 -12.06 -5.37 26.46
N ALA A 269 -10.84 -4.84 26.56
CA ALA A 269 -10.31 -4.05 27.68
C ALA A 269 -10.78 -2.58 27.64
N GLY A 270 -11.41 -2.18 26.54
CA GLY A 270 -11.84 -0.81 26.23
C GLY A 270 -10.73 -0.01 25.55
N LEU A 271 -11.09 0.94 24.68
CA LEU A 271 -10.13 1.78 23.93
C LEU A 271 -9.10 2.47 24.83
N ASN A 272 -9.55 2.89 26.01
CA ASN A 272 -8.72 3.53 27.03
C ASN A 272 -8.31 2.56 28.15
N CYS A 273 -8.48 1.25 27.98
CA CYS A 273 -8.07 0.24 28.97
C CYS A 273 -8.77 0.43 30.32
N ASN A 274 -10.02 0.87 30.25
CA ASN A 274 -10.85 1.25 31.38
C ASN A 274 -11.84 0.16 31.80
N SER A 275 -11.90 -0.95 31.07
CA SER A 275 -12.78 -2.09 31.37
C SER A 275 -12.11 -3.15 32.25
N MET A 276 -10.82 -2.98 32.54
CA MET A 276 -10.09 -3.83 33.48
C MET A 276 -10.66 -3.67 34.90
N SER A 277 -10.92 -4.79 35.58
CA SER A 277 -11.55 -4.79 36.90
C SER A 277 -10.78 -5.61 37.94
N GLY A 278 -10.85 -5.16 39.19
CA GLY A 278 -10.21 -5.81 40.34
C GLY A 278 -8.81 -5.29 40.66
N THR A 279 -8.25 -5.78 41.77
CA THR A 279 -6.90 -5.44 42.21
C THR A 279 -5.89 -6.31 41.46
N MET A 280 -5.01 -5.66 40.69
CA MET A 280 -3.91 -6.33 39.99
C MET A 280 -2.69 -6.44 40.90
N THR A 281 -1.89 -7.49 40.71
CA THR A 281 -0.60 -7.66 41.38
C THR A 281 0.50 -7.86 40.34
N ASN A 282 1.73 -7.51 40.71
CA ASN A 282 2.89 -7.97 39.94
C ASN A 282 2.95 -9.50 40.10
N THR A 283 3.30 -10.24 39.04
CA THR A 283 3.29 -11.71 39.03
C THR A 283 1.92 -12.38 39.19
N MET A 284 0.85 -11.79 38.63
CA MET A 284 -0.50 -12.40 38.61
C MET A 284 -0.50 -13.82 38.02
N ASN A 285 0.30 -14.07 37.00
CA ASN A 285 0.42 -15.36 36.34
C ASN A 285 1.86 -15.59 35.86
N ASP A 286 2.10 -16.74 35.24
CA ASP A 286 3.44 -17.12 34.80
C ASP A 286 3.94 -16.27 33.61
N TRP A 287 3.05 -15.59 32.88
CA TRP A 287 3.36 -14.80 31.68
C TRP A 287 3.79 -13.36 31.99
N VAL A 288 3.57 -12.86 33.22
CA VAL A 288 3.87 -11.46 33.55
C VAL A 288 4.63 -11.29 34.85
N THR A 289 5.50 -10.30 34.88
CA THR A 289 6.17 -9.82 36.10
C THR A 289 5.69 -8.44 36.54
N ASP A 290 4.98 -7.72 35.68
CA ASP A 290 4.58 -6.30 35.76
C ASP A 290 3.06 -6.11 35.66
N GLY A 291 2.28 -7.07 36.17
CA GLY A 291 0.82 -7.13 36.03
C GLY A 291 0.05 -5.88 36.49
N VAL A 292 0.59 -5.07 37.41
CA VAL A 292 -0.06 -3.81 37.82
C VAL A 292 -0.10 -2.79 36.69
N ASP A 293 1.00 -2.65 35.95
CA ASP A 293 1.04 -1.76 34.81
C ASP A 293 0.36 -2.42 33.62
N ARG A 294 0.68 -3.69 33.34
CA ARG A 294 0.17 -4.38 32.16
C ARG A 294 -1.34 -4.60 32.17
N TYR A 295 -1.94 -4.95 33.31
CA TYR A 295 -3.37 -5.25 33.40
C TYR A 295 -4.18 -4.19 34.17
N GLY A 296 -3.52 -3.13 34.64
CA GLY A 296 -4.19 -2.08 35.41
C GLY A 296 -5.27 -1.35 34.60
N ASN A 297 -6.28 -0.85 35.32
CA ASN A 297 -7.27 0.04 34.73
C ASN A 297 -6.68 1.43 34.53
N ALA A 298 -6.64 1.93 33.30
CA ALA A 298 -5.97 3.19 33.00
C ALA A 298 -6.67 4.45 33.56
N SER A 299 -7.91 4.35 34.05
CA SER A 299 -8.53 5.44 34.82
C SER A 299 -7.90 5.60 36.20
N SER A 300 -7.24 4.55 36.70
CA SER A 300 -6.59 4.50 38.02
C SER A 300 -5.07 4.42 37.96
N ASN A 301 -4.50 3.86 36.89
CA ASN A 301 -3.06 3.77 36.64
C ASN A 301 -2.75 4.21 35.20
N SER A 302 -2.31 5.45 35.01
CA SER A 302 -1.99 5.96 33.66
C SER A 302 -0.84 5.21 32.98
N ASN A 303 0.03 4.50 33.72
CA ASN A 303 1.06 3.65 33.14
C ASN A 303 0.47 2.50 32.33
N SER A 304 -0.74 2.03 32.64
CA SER A 304 -1.36 0.90 31.93
C SER A 304 -1.61 1.18 30.45
N ARG A 305 -1.71 2.45 30.05
CA ARG A 305 -1.83 2.83 28.64
C ARG A 305 -0.59 2.49 27.81
N LYS A 306 0.58 2.32 28.44
CA LYS A 306 1.85 1.99 27.74
C LYS A 306 1.85 0.58 27.15
N PHE A 307 1.06 -0.32 27.75
CA PHE A 307 1.08 -1.75 27.46
C PHE A 307 -0.27 -2.28 27.00
N CYS A 308 -1.25 -1.40 26.87
CA CYS A 308 -2.60 -1.78 26.52
C CYS A 308 -2.95 -1.24 25.13
N PRO A 309 -3.21 -2.14 24.17
CA PRO A 309 -3.57 -1.79 22.79
C PRO A 309 -4.98 -1.26 22.62
N GLY A 310 -5.86 -1.39 23.62
CA GLY A 310 -7.15 -0.71 23.62
C GLY A 310 -8.28 -1.47 22.91
N ASP A 311 -8.25 -2.79 22.90
CA ASP A 311 -9.31 -3.59 22.27
C ASP A 311 -10.72 -3.28 22.78
N ALA A 312 -11.65 -3.03 21.86
CA ALA A 312 -13.03 -2.69 22.21
C ALA A 312 -14.05 -3.01 21.13
N PHE A 313 -15.27 -3.30 21.53
CA PHE A 313 -16.43 -3.21 20.65
C PHE A 313 -16.77 -1.73 20.45
N VAL A 314 -16.68 -1.24 19.20
CA VAL A 314 -16.88 0.16 18.83
C VAL A 314 -18.05 0.31 17.84
N GLY A 315 -18.54 1.52 17.60
CA GLY A 315 -19.52 1.83 16.54
C GLY A 315 -20.85 1.08 16.60
N GLY A 316 -21.32 0.73 17.81
CA GLY A 316 -22.53 -0.09 17.97
C GLY A 316 -22.42 -1.50 17.35
N SER A 317 -21.20 -2.00 17.20
CA SER A 317 -20.93 -3.36 16.76
C SER A 317 -21.52 -4.38 17.74
N THR A 318 -21.87 -5.57 17.23
CA THR A 318 -22.42 -6.63 18.07
C THR A 318 -21.37 -7.16 19.03
N THR A 319 -21.74 -7.36 20.30
CA THR A 319 -20.88 -8.04 21.27
C THR A 319 -21.01 -9.56 21.19
N ALA A 320 -21.91 -10.07 20.34
CA ALA A 320 -22.18 -11.50 20.21
C ALA A 320 -21.03 -12.27 19.55
N ARG A 321 -20.20 -11.60 18.73
CA ARG A 321 -19.10 -12.25 17.99
C ARG A 321 -17.85 -11.37 17.95
N ALA A 322 -16.88 -11.71 18.78
CA ALA A 322 -15.57 -11.08 18.79
C ALA A 322 -14.78 -11.43 17.51
N THR A 323 -13.97 -10.48 17.04
CA THR A 323 -13.14 -10.68 15.85
C THR A 323 -12.06 -11.75 16.05
N THR A 324 -11.80 -12.54 15.02
CA THR A 324 -10.64 -13.46 14.96
C THR A 324 -9.54 -12.79 14.15
N THR A 325 -8.39 -12.55 14.78
CA THR A 325 -7.24 -11.94 14.09
C THR A 325 -6.35 -13.02 13.51
N THR A 326 -6.04 -12.91 12.23
CA THR A 326 -5.29 -13.90 11.45
C THR A 326 -4.00 -13.28 10.94
N PHE A 327 -2.89 -14.00 11.13
CA PHE A 327 -1.54 -13.61 10.73
C PHE A 327 -0.95 -14.67 9.81
N GLN A 328 -0.53 -14.28 8.60
CA GLN A 328 0.06 -15.18 7.60
C GLN A 328 1.32 -14.55 7.00
N MET A 329 2.48 -15.20 7.19
CA MET A 329 3.73 -14.80 6.53
C MET A 329 3.72 -15.22 5.05
N ARG A 330 4.30 -14.37 4.21
CA ARG A 330 4.43 -14.57 2.76
C ARG A 330 5.85 -14.27 2.31
N ASN A 331 6.26 -14.94 1.24
CA ASN A 331 7.59 -14.81 0.65
C ASN A 331 7.81 -13.45 -0.03
N THR A 332 9.05 -13.17 -0.41
CA THR A 332 9.39 -12.01 -1.24
C THR A 332 8.76 -12.08 -2.63
N THR A 333 8.63 -10.93 -3.29
CA THR A 333 8.18 -10.86 -4.70
C THR A 333 9.08 -9.93 -5.50
N GLU A 334 9.25 -10.22 -6.79
CA GLU A 334 10.05 -9.35 -7.67
C GLU A 334 9.37 -8.00 -7.95
N THR A 335 8.04 -7.93 -7.80
CA THR A 335 7.23 -6.73 -8.08
C THR A 335 6.99 -5.87 -6.84
N SER A 336 7.53 -6.27 -5.68
CA SER A 336 7.23 -5.67 -4.37
C SER A 336 5.73 -5.55 -4.06
N ASN A 337 4.93 -6.48 -4.60
CA ASN A 337 3.48 -6.51 -4.44
C ASN A 337 3.09 -7.73 -3.58
N PRO A 338 2.66 -7.53 -2.32
CA PRO A 338 2.31 -8.61 -1.41
C PRO A 338 1.10 -9.44 -1.87
N ASP A 339 0.21 -8.91 -2.71
CA ASP A 339 -0.90 -9.69 -3.28
C ASP A 339 -0.42 -10.79 -4.24
N LYS A 340 0.83 -10.69 -4.73
CA LYS A 340 1.49 -11.73 -5.53
C LYS A 340 2.39 -12.63 -4.70
N ALA A 341 2.58 -12.33 -3.43
CA ALA A 341 3.43 -13.10 -2.53
C ALA A 341 2.77 -14.42 -2.14
N THR A 342 3.48 -15.52 -2.34
CA THR A 342 3.00 -16.85 -1.93
C THR A 342 3.08 -16.99 -0.41
N ALA A 343 2.09 -17.66 0.18
CA ALA A 343 2.13 -18.00 1.60
C ALA A 343 3.34 -18.89 1.90
N MET A 344 4.04 -18.59 2.98
CA MET A 344 5.26 -19.29 3.36
C MET A 344 4.90 -20.62 4.05
N SER A 345 5.33 -21.75 3.48
CA SER A 345 5.00 -23.08 3.98
C SER A 345 5.58 -23.39 5.36
N SER A 346 6.76 -22.84 5.68
CA SER A 346 7.36 -22.92 7.03
C SER A 346 6.62 -22.07 8.07
N CYS A 347 5.75 -21.17 7.64
CA CYS A 347 4.93 -20.31 8.48
C CYS A 347 3.43 -20.52 8.18
N PRO A 348 2.84 -21.63 8.65
CA PRO A 348 1.39 -21.79 8.54
C PRO A 348 0.69 -20.63 9.25
N ALA A 349 -0.45 -20.17 8.71
CA ALA A 349 -1.25 -19.12 9.32
C ALA A 349 -1.44 -19.35 10.82
N ARG A 350 -1.36 -18.30 11.62
CA ARG A 350 -1.80 -18.28 13.02
C ARG A 350 -3.07 -17.48 13.14
N GLN A 351 -4.05 -18.04 13.85
CA GLN A 351 -5.30 -17.35 14.17
C GLN A 351 -5.47 -17.27 15.67
N PHE A 352 -5.98 -16.14 16.13
CA PHE A 352 -6.24 -15.85 17.53
C PHE A 352 -7.73 -15.57 17.69
N ARG A 353 -8.41 -16.46 18.42
CA ARG A 353 -9.84 -16.33 18.69
C ARG A 353 -10.08 -15.16 19.64
N GLY A 354 -10.97 -14.25 19.26
CA GLY A 354 -11.39 -13.15 20.14
C GLY A 354 -12.26 -13.60 21.33
N PHE A 355 -12.33 -12.73 22.33
CA PHE A 355 -13.14 -12.86 23.53
C PHE A 355 -14.26 -11.83 23.54
N THR A 356 -15.43 -12.20 24.04
CA THR A 356 -16.60 -11.30 24.09
C THR A 356 -16.74 -10.54 25.41
N THR A 357 -15.91 -10.86 26.40
CA THR A 357 -15.97 -10.29 27.75
C THR A 357 -14.61 -9.80 28.20
N ALA A 358 -14.59 -8.66 28.90
CA ALA A 358 -13.39 -8.12 29.51
C ALA A 358 -12.83 -9.10 30.57
N PRO A 359 -11.50 -9.19 30.72
CA PRO A 359 -10.87 -10.01 31.74
C PRO A 359 -11.13 -9.45 33.13
N SER A 360 -11.24 -10.34 34.10
CA SER A 360 -11.22 -10.01 35.53
C SER A 360 -9.83 -10.26 36.12
N ALA A 361 -9.49 -9.61 37.24
CA ALA A 361 -8.31 -9.97 38.01
C ALA A 361 -8.26 -11.47 38.34
N SER A 362 -9.42 -12.08 38.63
CA SER A 362 -9.53 -13.51 38.95
C SER A 362 -9.25 -14.44 37.76
N SER A 363 -9.55 -14.01 36.52
CA SER A 363 -9.25 -14.80 35.31
C SER A 363 -7.79 -14.71 34.89
N LEU A 364 -7.07 -13.70 35.35
CA LEU A 364 -5.65 -13.50 35.05
C LEU A 364 -4.72 -13.93 36.19
N ASN A 365 -5.27 -14.29 37.35
CA ASN A 365 -4.49 -14.68 38.54
C ASN A 365 -4.40 -16.21 38.65
N LYS A 366 -3.19 -16.78 38.55
CA LYS A 366 -2.96 -18.23 38.59
C LYS A 366 -3.36 -18.93 39.89
N THR A 367 -3.51 -18.18 40.98
CA THR A 367 -3.96 -18.71 42.29
C THR A 367 -5.49 -18.81 42.40
N SER A 368 -6.22 -18.25 41.44
CA SER A 368 -7.68 -18.25 41.38
C SER A 368 -8.22 -19.53 40.75
N GLY A 369 -9.33 -20.04 41.27
CA GLY A 369 -10.08 -21.13 40.63
C GLY A 369 -10.70 -20.75 39.28
N SER A 370 -10.78 -19.44 38.97
CA SER A 370 -11.28 -18.91 37.70
C SER A 370 -10.16 -18.60 36.69
N TYR A 371 -8.91 -18.97 36.99
CA TYR A 371 -7.76 -18.66 36.15
C TYR A 371 -7.93 -19.23 34.74
N ASN A 372 -7.65 -18.40 33.74
CA ASN A 372 -7.68 -18.77 32.34
C ASN A 372 -6.26 -18.60 31.76
N ASP A 373 -5.48 -19.69 31.72
CA ASP A 373 -4.12 -19.64 31.18
C ASP A 373 -4.11 -19.20 29.71
N GLN A 374 -5.12 -19.63 28.95
CA GLN A 374 -5.19 -19.40 27.51
C GLN A 374 -5.32 -17.92 27.19
N LEU A 375 -6.12 -17.23 28.00
CA LEU A 375 -6.25 -15.78 27.97
C LEU A 375 -4.95 -15.10 28.43
N ALA A 376 -4.39 -15.55 29.55
CA ALA A 376 -3.17 -14.95 30.11
C ALA A 376 -1.96 -15.05 29.17
N MET A 377 -1.87 -16.10 28.35
CA MET A 377 -0.79 -16.31 27.37
C MET A 377 -0.84 -15.32 26.21
N VAL A 378 -2.01 -14.83 25.82
CA VAL A 378 -2.17 -13.94 24.65
C VAL A 378 -2.46 -12.50 25.03
N PHE A 379 -3.09 -12.27 26.18
CA PHE A 379 -3.55 -10.96 26.60
C PHE A 379 -2.41 -10.10 27.10
N HIS A 380 -2.16 -9.00 26.39
CA HIS A 380 -1.04 -8.08 26.62
C HIS A 380 0.32 -8.81 26.65
N GLN A 381 0.49 -9.83 25.82
CA GLN A 381 1.72 -10.62 25.70
C GLN A 381 2.30 -10.54 24.29
N TRP A 382 3.63 -10.64 24.18
CA TRP A 382 4.28 -10.97 22.93
C TRP A 382 4.14 -12.46 22.66
N VAL A 383 3.61 -12.81 21.48
CA VAL A 383 3.41 -14.20 21.04
C VAL A 383 4.15 -14.42 19.73
N SER A 384 4.94 -15.50 19.65
CA SER A 384 5.55 -15.93 18.39
C SER A 384 4.48 -16.42 17.41
N VAL A 385 4.41 -15.76 16.26
CA VAL A 385 3.52 -16.13 15.16
C VAL A 385 4.24 -17.12 14.23
N CYS A 386 5.48 -16.81 13.86
CA CYS A 386 6.32 -17.71 13.09
C CYS A 386 7.80 -17.41 13.27
N THR A 387 8.62 -18.44 13.32
CA THR A 387 10.07 -18.34 13.11
C THR A 387 10.45 -18.90 11.74
N PHE A 388 11.17 -18.12 10.93
CA PHE A 388 11.70 -18.57 9.64
C PHE A 388 13.12 -18.06 9.41
N THR A 389 13.83 -18.65 8.45
CA THR A 389 15.17 -18.22 8.06
C THR A 389 15.13 -17.64 6.65
N PRO A 390 15.36 -16.33 6.47
CA PRO A 390 15.40 -15.70 5.15
C PRO A 390 16.49 -16.32 4.28
N SER A 391 16.14 -16.72 3.06
CA SER A 391 17.11 -17.24 2.07
C SER A 391 17.68 -16.14 1.17
N VAL A 392 17.00 -15.00 1.10
CA VAL A 392 17.38 -13.81 0.32
C VAL A 392 17.05 -12.56 1.11
N ALA A 393 17.77 -11.47 0.83
CA ALA A 393 17.45 -10.14 1.32
C ALA A 393 16.20 -9.59 0.62
N GLY A 394 15.54 -8.61 1.26
CA GLY A 394 14.37 -7.92 0.72
C GLY A 394 13.13 -8.04 1.60
N ASP A 395 11.98 -7.81 0.98
CA ASP A 395 10.70 -7.62 1.67
C ASP A 395 9.89 -8.91 1.76
N TYR A 396 9.73 -9.44 2.97
CA TYR A 396 8.75 -10.48 3.29
C TYR A 396 7.48 -9.81 3.81
N TYR A 397 6.33 -10.49 3.75
CA TYR A 397 5.06 -9.84 4.09
C TYR A 397 4.29 -10.61 5.16
N LEU A 398 3.97 -9.95 6.26
CA LEU A 398 3.00 -10.39 7.24
C LEU A 398 1.63 -9.86 6.83
N GLN A 399 0.77 -10.76 6.36
CA GLN A 399 -0.64 -10.44 6.08
C GLN A 399 -1.46 -10.53 7.36
N VAL A 400 -2.25 -9.49 7.65
CA VAL A 400 -3.17 -9.43 8.79
C VAL A 400 -4.60 -9.27 8.31
N ARG A 401 -5.49 -10.15 8.79
CA ARG A 401 -6.91 -10.21 8.37
C ARG A 401 -7.82 -10.45 9.58
N SER A 402 -9.02 -9.87 9.55
CA SER A 402 -10.09 -10.08 10.55
C SER A 402 -11.33 -10.76 9.96
N ASN A 403 -11.30 -11.07 8.65
CA ASN A 403 -12.40 -11.63 7.88
C ASN A 403 -12.26 -13.13 7.58
N VAL A 404 -11.39 -13.84 8.30
CA VAL A 404 -11.16 -15.28 8.12
C VAL A 404 -11.78 -16.04 9.28
N SER A 405 -12.68 -16.95 8.96
CA SER A 405 -13.32 -17.84 9.93
C SER A 405 -12.25 -18.64 10.66
N LEU A 406 -12.43 -18.83 11.97
CA LEU A 406 -11.51 -19.62 12.78
C LEU A 406 -11.46 -21.07 12.24
N GLY A 407 -10.25 -21.60 12.04
CA GLY A 407 -10.07 -22.95 11.51
C GLY A 407 -8.64 -23.47 11.67
N GLY A 408 -8.37 -24.64 11.09
CA GLY A 408 -7.09 -25.33 11.25
C GLY A 408 -7.01 -26.17 12.54
N SER A 409 -5.80 -26.47 12.98
CA SER A 409 -5.53 -27.25 14.20
C SER A 409 -5.28 -26.32 15.38
N SER A 410 -5.80 -26.66 16.55
CA SER A 410 -5.42 -25.96 17.77
C SER A 410 -3.91 -26.10 18.01
N VAL A 411 -3.26 -25.00 18.33
CA VAL A 411 -1.88 -25.05 18.82
C VAL A 411 -1.98 -25.52 20.26
N ALA A 412 -1.41 -26.70 20.55
CA ALA A 412 -1.53 -27.33 21.85
C ALA A 412 -1.09 -26.35 22.94
N ASN A 413 -2.04 -26.08 23.81
CA ASN A 413 -1.97 -25.09 24.86
C ASN A 413 -2.12 -25.87 26.17
N THR A 414 -1.50 -25.42 27.27
CA THR A 414 -1.38 -26.19 28.53
C THR A 414 -2.71 -26.70 29.11
N ASN A 415 -3.86 -26.20 28.63
CA ASN A 415 -5.19 -26.76 28.85
C ASN A 415 -5.99 -26.92 27.54
N SER A 416 -6.36 -28.16 27.20
CA SER A 416 -6.85 -28.58 25.87
C SER A 416 -8.34 -28.33 25.55
N ASN A 417 -9.14 -27.81 26.50
CA ASN A 417 -10.60 -27.83 26.37
C ASN A 417 -11.21 -26.61 25.66
N ASN A 418 -10.48 -25.51 25.48
CA ASN A 418 -10.94 -24.33 24.73
C ASN A 418 -9.75 -23.51 24.19
N PRO A 419 -9.12 -23.97 23.10
CA PRO A 419 -7.94 -23.33 22.56
C PRO A 419 -8.26 -21.93 22.02
N VAL A 420 -7.30 -21.02 22.20
CA VAL A 420 -7.35 -19.62 21.72
C VAL A 420 -6.52 -19.43 20.46
N VAL A 421 -5.48 -20.24 20.28
CA VAL A 421 -4.53 -20.16 19.17
C VAL A 421 -4.73 -21.35 18.23
N TYR A 422 -4.86 -21.06 16.94
CA TYR A 422 -5.05 -22.05 15.89
C TYR A 422 -4.02 -21.86 14.78
N SER A 423 -3.77 -22.93 14.02
CA SER A 423 -2.83 -22.86 12.92
C SER A 423 -3.13 -23.77 11.75
N GLY A 424 -2.65 -23.37 10.57
CA GLY A 424 -2.76 -24.16 9.35
C GLY A 424 -4.12 -24.06 8.68
N ASN A 425 -4.87 -22.97 8.93
CA ASN A 425 -6.10 -22.70 8.19
C ASN A 425 -5.77 -22.36 6.73
N VAL A 426 -6.24 -23.17 5.80
CA VAL A 426 -6.00 -22.99 4.36
C VAL A 426 -6.66 -21.73 3.78
N ASN A 427 -7.80 -21.29 4.34
CA ASN A 427 -8.48 -20.05 3.92
C ASN A 427 -7.71 -18.79 4.35
N ALA A 428 -6.90 -18.89 5.41
CA ALA A 428 -5.99 -17.83 5.79
C ALA A 428 -4.82 -17.72 4.79
N ALA A 429 -4.35 -18.85 4.25
CA ALA A 429 -3.24 -18.89 3.31
C ALA A 429 -3.60 -18.39 1.89
N SER A 430 -4.86 -18.47 1.48
CA SER A 430 -5.33 -18.12 0.12
C SER A 430 -5.31 -16.62 -0.24
N ALA A 431 -4.81 -15.76 0.64
CA ALA A 431 -4.74 -14.29 0.52
C ALA A 431 -6.09 -13.56 0.51
N THR A 432 -7.08 -14.13 -0.17
CA THR A 432 -8.48 -13.72 -0.21
C THR A 432 -9.37 -14.95 -0.02
N SER A 433 -10.69 -14.79 -0.07
CA SER A 433 -11.70 -15.79 0.35
C SER A 433 -11.90 -15.86 1.87
N ASP A 434 -13.16 -16.08 2.26
CA ASP A 434 -13.71 -15.92 3.62
C ASP A 434 -14.25 -14.50 3.91
N THR A 435 -15.36 -14.48 4.64
CA THR A 435 -16.10 -13.26 5.03
C THR A 435 -16.62 -13.45 6.45
N ASP A 436 -15.80 -13.94 7.37
CA ASP A 436 -16.19 -13.95 8.78
C ASP A 436 -16.54 -12.52 9.19
N LEU A 437 -17.57 -12.42 10.01
CA LEU A 437 -18.26 -11.19 10.36
C LEU A 437 -18.01 -10.92 11.85
N GLY A 438 -16.74 -10.99 12.26
CA GLY A 438 -16.34 -10.59 13.61
C GLY A 438 -16.57 -9.09 13.84
N ALA A 439 -16.69 -8.69 15.11
CA ALA A 439 -16.85 -7.31 15.54
C ALA A 439 -15.77 -6.89 16.54
N GLY A 440 -15.53 -5.58 16.59
CA GLY A 440 -14.57 -4.92 17.48
C GLY A 440 -13.29 -4.48 16.78
N ALA A 441 -12.59 -3.54 17.40
CA ALA A 441 -11.27 -3.08 17.03
C ALA A 441 -10.22 -3.81 17.85
N ASN A 442 -9.28 -4.47 17.18
CA ASN A 442 -8.17 -5.20 17.79
C ASN A 442 -6.86 -4.41 17.58
N GLY A 443 -6.30 -3.87 18.64
CA GLY A 443 -5.00 -3.22 18.66
C GLY A 443 -3.89 -4.23 18.92
N PHE A 444 -2.72 -4.05 18.29
CA PHE A 444 -1.56 -4.92 18.46
C PHE A 444 -0.26 -4.20 18.11
N ALA A 445 0.88 -4.84 18.37
CA ALA A 445 2.17 -4.42 17.84
C ALA A 445 2.84 -5.59 17.14
N VAL A 446 3.75 -5.31 16.20
CA VAL A 446 4.49 -6.33 15.45
C VAL A 446 5.97 -6.10 15.61
N ARG A 447 6.75 -7.15 15.85
CA ARG A 447 8.22 -7.08 15.80
C ARG A 447 8.82 -8.30 15.12
N ALA A 448 9.98 -8.09 14.52
CA ALA A 448 10.82 -9.14 13.96
C ALA A 448 12.10 -9.23 14.79
N VAL A 449 12.33 -10.39 15.41
CA VAL A 449 13.43 -10.59 16.34
C VAL A 449 14.44 -11.54 15.72
N PRO A 450 15.61 -11.06 15.26
CA PRO A 450 16.68 -11.95 14.83
C PRO A 450 17.24 -12.72 16.02
N SER A 451 17.68 -13.96 15.75
CA SER A 451 18.31 -14.83 16.76
C SER A 451 19.55 -14.21 17.41
N ALA A 452 20.27 -13.34 16.68
CA ALA A 452 21.39 -12.56 17.17
C ALA A 452 20.98 -11.09 17.35
N ALA A 453 21.16 -10.55 18.57
CA ALA A 453 20.82 -9.17 18.88
C ALA A 453 21.60 -8.12 18.07
N SER A 454 22.77 -8.48 17.53
CA SER A 454 23.60 -7.63 16.67
C SER A 454 23.04 -7.43 15.26
N LEU A 455 21.94 -8.12 14.90
CA LEU A 455 21.28 -8.01 13.58
C LEU A 455 19.94 -7.24 13.67
N ARG A 456 19.62 -6.64 14.82
CA ARG A 456 18.31 -5.98 15.04
C ARG A 456 18.14 -4.73 14.19
N ASP A 457 19.24 -4.09 13.81
CA ASP A 457 19.31 -2.94 12.89
C ASP A 457 19.32 -3.35 11.41
N ASP A 458 19.54 -4.64 11.11
CA ASP A 458 19.49 -5.23 9.77
C ASP A 458 18.08 -5.73 9.38
N VAL A 459 17.08 -5.49 10.23
CA VAL A 459 15.69 -5.90 10.03
C VAL A 459 14.76 -4.74 10.36
N ALA A 460 13.72 -4.55 9.55
CA ALA A 460 12.70 -3.54 9.82
C ALA A 460 11.28 -4.08 9.62
N VAL A 461 10.33 -3.54 10.37
CA VAL A 461 8.90 -3.83 10.25
C VAL A 461 8.16 -2.54 9.91
N SER A 462 7.49 -2.51 8.76
CA SER A 462 6.76 -1.33 8.29
C SER A 462 5.43 -1.74 7.66
N ALA A 463 4.46 -0.84 7.53
CA ALA A 463 3.23 -1.11 6.79
C ALA A 463 3.45 -0.91 5.27
N TRP A 464 2.78 -1.72 4.45
CA TRP A 464 2.80 -1.61 2.99
C TRP A 464 1.57 -0.85 2.49
N GLU A 465 1.79 0.33 1.88
CA GLU A 465 0.80 1.30 1.35
C GLU A 465 -0.26 1.84 2.32
N ARG A 466 -0.69 1.03 3.29
CA ARG A 466 -1.83 1.29 4.16
C ARG A 466 -1.46 0.91 5.58
N MET A 467 -1.56 1.88 6.46
CA MET A 467 -1.13 1.79 7.84
C MET A 467 -2.33 2.08 8.75
N PRO A 468 -3.01 1.03 9.25
CA PRO A 468 -4.06 1.20 10.23
C PRO A 468 -3.45 1.31 11.63
N ILE A 469 -3.78 2.39 12.34
CA ILE A 469 -3.27 2.62 13.69
C ILE A 469 -4.39 2.97 14.64
N LEU A 470 -4.28 2.49 15.88
CA LEU A 470 -5.00 3.04 17.00
C LEU A 470 -4.06 3.94 17.80
N GLN A 471 -4.34 5.23 17.80
CA GLN A 471 -3.58 6.18 18.60
C GLN A 471 -4.07 6.20 20.04
N ILE A 472 -3.14 6.32 20.98
CA ILE A 472 -3.44 6.50 22.40
C ILE A 472 -2.99 7.86 22.93
N ALA A 473 -3.82 8.39 23.81
CA ALA A 473 -4.08 9.77 24.20
C ALA A 473 -2.99 10.77 24.62
N THR A 474 -1.69 10.51 24.43
CA THR A 474 -0.65 11.42 24.93
C THR A 474 -0.09 12.31 23.82
N SER A 475 -0.67 13.49 23.62
CA SER A 475 -0.21 14.52 22.67
C SER A 475 1.16 15.13 23.10
N PRO A 476 2.14 15.34 22.19
CA PRO A 476 2.17 14.90 20.81
C PRO A 476 2.44 13.40 20.67
N ALA A 477 1.79 12.75 19.71
CA ALA A 477 2.25 11.46 19.17
C ALA A 477 3.07 11.73 17.91
N ILE A 478 4.22 11.08 17.78
CA ILE A 478 5.11 11.22 16.62
C ILE A 478 5.46 9.84 16.12
N PHE A 479 5.27 9.61 14.82
CA PHE A 479 5.65 8.36 14.17
C PHE A 479 6.18 8.60 12.76
N ASN A 480 6.90 7.60 12.24
CA ASN A 480 7.46 7.66 10.90
C ASN A 480 6.36 7.40 9.88
N LEU A 481 6.21 8.28 8.89
CA LEU A 481 5.18 8.18 7.87
C LEU A 481 5.66 7.36 6.68
N VAL A 482 6.74 7.81 6.03
CA VAL A 482 7.20 7.26 4.75
C VAL A 482 8.68 7.56 4.54
N ARG A 483 9.42 6.60 3.99
CA ARG A 483 10.83 6.80 3.58
C ARG A 483 10.89 7.29 2.14
N ALA A 484 11.44 8.49 1.91
CA ALA A 484 11.61 9.03 0.57
C ALA A 484 13.09 9.29 0.27
N LEU A 485 13.67 8.49 -0.62
CA LEU A 485 15.10 8.54 -0.94
C LEU A 485 15.45 9.77 -1.81
N PRO A 486 16.73 10.19 -1.89
CA PRO A 486 17.14 11.38 -2.65
C PRO A 486 16.80 11.34 -4.15
N ASN A 487 16.58 10.16 -4.72
CA ASN A 487 16.10 9.99 -6.10
C ASN A 487 14.67 10.53 -6.33
N ALA A 488 13.90 10.75 -5.26
CA ALA A 488 12.57 11.36 -5.32
C ALA A 488 12.58 12.89 -5.41
N LYS A 489 13.76 13.53 -5.46
CA LYS A 489 13.86 14.98 -5.65
C LYS A 489 13.11 15.45 -6.90
N GLY A 490 12.42 16.58 -6.79
CA GLY A 490 11.55 17.10 -7.86
C GLY A 490 10.20 16.41 -7.99
N GLN A 491 9.93 15.35 -7.24
CA GLN A 491 8.61 14.70 -7.18
C GLN A 491 7.75 15.29 -6.04
N PHE A 492 6.69 14.60 -5.67
CA PHE A 492 5.84 14.94 -4.52
C PHE A 492 5.50 13.68 -3.73
N LEU A 493 5.31 13.81 -2.42
CA LEU A 493 4.70 12.77 -1.60
C LEU A 493 3.20 13.04 -1.54
N THR A 494 2.39 12.03 -1.82
CA THR A 494 0.96 12.03 -1.49
C THR A 494 0.78 11.26 -0.21
N PHE A 495 -0.01 11.81 0.69
CA PHE A 495 -0.30 11.22 1.97
C PHE A 495 -1.78 11.40 2.29
N ASP A 496 -2.48 10.30 2.57
CA ASP A 496 -3.88 10.32 2.96
C ASP A 496 -4.08 9.78 4.37
N PHE A 497 -5.05 10.34 5.08
CA PHE A 497 -5.54 9.78 6.33
C PHE A 497 -7.06 9.86 6.41
N PHE A 498 -7.63 8.80 6.96
CA PHE A 498 -9.06 8.63 7.15
C PHE A 498 -9.41 8.70 8.63
N ASP A 499 -10.52 9.36 8.93
CA ASP A 499 -11.17 9.37 10.24
C ASP A 499 -10.38 10.05 11.38
N ALA A 500 -9.59 11.09 11.05
CA ALA A 500 -8.84 11.76 12.10
C ALA A 500 -9.73 12.62 12.99
N ALA A 501 -9.42 12.60 14.29
CA ALA A 501 -9.99 13.42 15.34
C ALA A 501 -11.40 13.05 15.77
N ASP A 502 -11.80 11.77 15.69
CA ASP A 502 -13.08 11.37 16.24
C ASP A 502 -13.17 11.78 17.74
N GLY A 503 -14.26 12.49 18.08
CA GLY A 503 -14.50 13.02 19.42
C GLY A 503 -13.56 14.13 19.93
N SER A 504 -12.69 14.74 19.09
CA SER A 504 -11.77 15.80 19.54
C SER A 504 -11.46 16.83 18.44
N SER A 505 -10.55 17.75 18.72
CA SER A 505 -9.89 18.62 17.75
C SER A 505 -8.37 18.55 17.87
N GLY A 506 -7.65 18.88 16.81
CA GLY A 506 -6.20 18.81 16.79
C GLY A 506 -5.57 19.26 15.48
N THR A 507 -4.31 18.89 15.31
CA THR A 507 -3.56 19.09 14.07
C THR A 507 -2.79 17.83 13.67
N VAL A 508 -2.76 17.58 12.37
CA VAL A 508 -1.89 16.61 11.71
C VAL A 508 -0.79 17.41 11.01
N LYS A 509 0.46 17.26 11.43
CA LYS A 509 1.60 17.98 10.87
C LYS A 509 2.63 17.01 10.32
N VAL A 510 3.08 17.22 9.09
CA VAL A 510 4.20 16.47 8.50
C VAL A 510 5.53 17.16 8.84
N LEU A 511 6.49 16.37 9.28
CA LEU A 511 7.85 16.78 9.59
C LEU A 511 8.82 16.20 8.54
N PRO A 512 9.79 16.98 8.04
CA PRO A 512 10.81 16.47 7.12
C PRO A 512 11.74 15.49 7.86
N PRO A 513 12.49 14.65 7.12
CA PRO A 513 13.49 13.79 7.75
C PRO A 513 14.49 14.58 8.58
N ALA A 514 14.86 14.03 9.74
CA ALA A 514 15.78 14.68 10.66
C ALA A 514 17.16 14.92 10.02
N ASP A 515 17.57 14.04 9.12
CA ASP A 515 18.79 14.05 8.32
C ASP A 515 18.65 14.77 6.96
N ALA A 516 17.45 15.27 6.63
CA ALA A 516 17.24 15.94 5.36
C ALA A 516 18.01 17.27 5.24
N THR A 517 18.40 17.59 4.00
CA THR A 517 19.04 18.83 3.58
C THR A 517 18.28 19.44 2.39
N GLY A 518 18.59 20.70 2.09
CA GLY A 518 17.89 21.46 1.04
C GLY A 518 16.60 22.13 1.54
N ASP A 519 15.78 22.59 0.60
CA ASP A 519 14.64 23.47 0.88
C ASP A 519 13.45 22.73 1.52
N VAL A 520 13.55 21.40 1.69
CA VAL A 520 12.53 20.61 2.39
C VAL A 520 12.53 20.93 3.90
N LYS A 521 13.66 21.39 4.43
CA LYS A 521 13.91 21.61 5.86
C LYS A 521 14.07 23.10 6.18
N LEU A 522 13.09 23.91 5.79
CA LEU A 522 13.03 25.32 6.18
C LEU A 522 12.54 25.46 7.63
N ALA A 523 12.95 26.55 8.29
CA ALA A 523 12.48 26.88 9.65
C ALA A 523 10.95 27.02 9.74
N SER A 524 10.29 27.40 8.63
CA SER A 524 8.84 27.51 8.51
C SER A 524 8.12 26.17 8.28
N GLY A 525 8.83 25.04 8.25
CA GLY A 525 8.30 23.74 7.84
C GLY A 525 8.42 23.49 6.33
N ILE A 526 7.83 22.39 5.85
CA ILE A 526 7.94 22.00 4.43
C ILE A 526 7.14 22.98 3.55
N PRO A 527 7.77 23.70 2.61
CA PRO A 527 7.09 24.68 1.77
C PRO A 527 6.19 24.00 0.73
N GLY A 528 5.12 24.69 0.31
CA GLY A 528 4.30 24.27 -0.83
C GLY A 528 3.37 23.08 -0.57
N CYS A 529 3.26 22.58 0.67
CA CYS A 529 2.28 21.57 1.02
C CYS A 529 0.86 22.05 0.71
N LYS A 530 0.01 21.15 0.22
CA LYS A 530 -1.41 21.41 0.00
C LYS A 530 -2.25 20.26 0.53
N ALA A 531 -3.51 20.53 0.85
CA ALA A 531 -4.47 19.48 1.16
C ALA A 531 -5.85 19.72 0.56
N GLY A 532 -6.54 18.61 0.32
CA GLY A 532 -7.96 18.56 0.04
C GLY A 532 -8.62 17.45 0.83
N LYS A 533 -9.93 17.32 0.66
CA LYS A 533 -10.76 16.42 1.45
C LYS A 533 -11.69 15.64 0.55
N ASN A 534 -11.85 14.35 0.80
CA ASN A 534 -12.69 13.44 0.03
C ASN A 534 -12.43 13.61 -1.48
N ASP A 535 -13.50 13.75 -2.26
CA ASP A 535 -13.45 13.85 -3.72
C ASP A 535 -13.01 15.23 -4.26
N THR A 536 -12.36 16.06 -3.43
CA THR A 536 -11.81 17.35 -3.88
C THR A 536 -10.77 17.13 -4.97
N SER A 537 -10.92 17.80 -6.11
CA SER A 537 -9.90 17.77 -7.19
C SER A 537 -8.56 18.34 -6.68
N PRO A 538 -7.40 17.75 -7.04
CA PRO A 538 -6.07 18.28 -6.69
C PRO A 538 -5.86 19.76 -7.04
N SER A 539 -6.52 20.25 -8.11
CA SER A 539 -6.48 21.65 -8.51
C SER A 539 -7.11 22.62 -7.51
N ALA A 540 -7.97 22.11 -6.62
CA ALA A 540 -8.68 22.86 -5.59
C ALA A 540 -8.05 22.67 -4.19
N TYR A 541 -6.91 21.98 -4.07
CA TYR A 541 -6.23 21.80 -2.79
C TYR A 541 -5.73 23.13 -2.23
N THR A 542 -5.97 23.34 -0.94
CA THR A 542 -5.60 24.56 -0.22
C THR A 542 -4.15 24.47 0.26
N ALA A 543 -3.38 25.55 0.09
CA ALA A 543 -2.01 25.62 0.59
C ALA A 543 -1.97 25.59 2.13
N LEU A 544 -1.01 24.85 2.68
CA LEU A 544 -0.85 24.64 4.11
C LEU A 544 0.37 25.38 4.66
N THR A 545 0.16 26.10 5.75
CA THR A 545 1.26 26.69 6.51
C THR A 545 1.95 25.61 7.34
N GLY A 546 3.27 25.48 7.20
CA GLY A 546 4.07 24.52 7.98
C GLY A 546 3.69 23.05 7.77
N CYS A 547 3.06 22.73 6.64
CA CYS A 547 2.58 21.39 6.30
C CYS A 547 1.65 20.78 7.37
N SER A 548 0.73 21.60 7.89
CA SER A 548 -0.16 21.25 8.99
C SER A 548 -1.63 21.41 8.58
N VAL A 549 -2.45 20.41 8.88
CA VAL A 549 -3.91 20.41 8.70
C VAL A 549 -4.59 20.41 10.06
N SER A 550 -5.62 21.25 10.23
CA SER A 550 -6.51 21.19 11.39
C SER A 550 -7.55 20.11 11.21
N VAL A 551 -7.76 19.29 12.25
CA VAL A 551 -8.71 18.18 12.26
C VAL A 551 -9.66 18.33 13.44
N ALA A 552 -10.91 17.93 13.28
CA ALA A 552 -11.91 17.92 14.34
C ALA A 552 -13.06 16.98 14.01
N GLY A 553 -13.62 16.29 15.00
CA GLY A 553 -14.71 15.33 14.81
C GLY A 553 -15.91 15.89 14.04
N SER A 554 -16.24 17.18 14.20
CA SER A 554 -17.30 17.81 13.40
C SER A 554 -17.00 17.97 11.89
N SER A 555 -15.78 17.69 11.47
CA SER A 555 -15.26 18.06 10.14
C SER A 555 -14.32 17.06 9.50
N THR A 556 -13.88 16.02 10.21
CA THR A 556 -12.94 15.01 9.70
C THR A 556 -13.28 13.59 10.11
N ASP A 557 -14.29 13.40 10.95
CA ASP A 557 -14.89 12.10 11.29
C ASP A 557 -15.43 11.41 10.03
N GLY A 558 -15.05 10.15 9.83
CA GLY A 558 -15.36 9.33 8.67
C GLY A 558 -14.88 9.89 7.33
N GLN A 559 -13.97 10.86 7.33
CA GLN A 559 -13.59 11.60 6.12
C GLN A 559 -12.12 11.40 5.76
N LEU A 560 -11.87 11.46 4.46
CA LEU A 560 -10.54 11.27 3.90
C LEU A 560 -9.89 12.64 3.68
N ILE A 561 -8.68 12.82 4.18
CA ILE A 561 -7.87 14.01 3.90
C ILE A 561 -6.69 13.59 3.04
N HIS A 562 -6.48 14.33 1.96
CA HIS A 562 -5.38 14.17 1.02
C HIS A 562 -4.39 15.30 1.21
N MET A 563 -3.12 14.98 1.44
CA MET A 563 -2.02 15.92 1.52
C MET A 563 -1.02 15.66 0.39
N VAL A 564 -0.53 16.74 -0.22
CA VAL A 564 0.53 16.70 -1.25
C VAL A 564 1.70 17.53 -0.74
N ILE A 565 2.87 16.91 -0.67
CA ILE A 565 4.11 17.50 -0.15
C ILE A 565 5.13 17.51 -1.29
N PRO A 566 5.48 18.68 -1.86
CA PRO A 566 6.49 18.72 -2.92
C PRO A 566 7.88 18.42 -2.35
N LEU A 567 8.67 17.64 -3.09
CA LEU A 567 10.09 17.41 -2.82
C LEU A 567 10.92 18.35 -3.70
N PRO A 568 11.64 19.32 -3.11
CA PRO A 568 12.46 20.26 -3.88
C PRO A 568 13.54 19.58 -4.72
N GLN A 569 14.03 20.28 -5.75
CA GLN A 569 15.10 19.78 -6.63
C GLN A 569 16.44 19.56 -5.89
N ASN A 570 16.63 20.25 -4.76
CA ASN A 570 17.80 20.10 -3.89
C ASN A 570 17.56 19.16 -2.69
N TYR A 571 16.47 18.38 -2.70
CA TYR A 571 16.19 17.40 -1.64
C TYR A 571 17.30 16.34 -1.57
N ASN A 572 17.83 16.12 -0.37
CA ASN A 572 18.77 15.05 -0.08
C ASN A 572 18.66 14.63 1.39
N CYS A 573 19.07 13.40 1.70
CA CYS A 573 19.03 12.76 3.02
C CYS A 573 20.03 11.59 3.06
N ASP A 574 20.26 11.00 4.22
CA ASP A 574 21.13 9.83 4.37
C ASP A 574 20.38 8.56 3.92
N ASN A 575 20.75 8.04 2.75
CA ASN A 575 20.21 6.79 2.22
C ASN A 575 21.08 5.56 2.51
N SER A 576 22.21 5.74 3.22
CA SER A 576 23.16 4.65 3.50
C SER A 576 22.65 3.69 4.59
N THR A 577 21.69 4.14 5.40
CA THR A 577 21.02 3.30 6.40
C THR A 577 19.53 3.24 6.13
N PHE A 578 18.88 2.12 6.47
CA PHE A 578 17.43 1.99 6.37
C PHE A 578 16.68 3.03 7.22
N SER A 579 17.33 3.55 8.27
CA SER A 579 16.75 4.52 9.19
C SER A 579 16.77 5.97 8.73
N GLY A 580 17.53 6.34 7.70
CA GLY A 580 17.54 7.70 7.16
C GLY A 580 16.43 7.97 6.14
N CYS A 581 16.22 9.23 5.78
CA CYS A 581 15.22 9.67 4.80
C CYS A 581 13.73 9.49 5.19
N TRP A 582 13.40 9.39 6.48
CA TRP A 582 12.03 9.19 6.95
C TRP A 582 11.30 10.50 7.26
N PHE A 583 10.22 10.77 6.53
CA PHE A 583 9.25 11.80 6.92
C PHE A 583 8.48 11.31 8.14
N GLN A 584 8.14 12.21 9.04
CA GLN A 584 7.37 11.89 10.25
C GLN A 584 6.05 12.64 10.27
N VAL A 585 5.08 12.11 11.01
CA VAL A 585 3.84 12.82 11.33
C VAL A 585 3.82 13.10 12.82
N GLN A 586 3.43 14.33 13.16
CA GLN A 586 3.15 14.77 14.51
C GLN A 586 1.64 15.03 14.64
N LEU A 587 1.01 14.29 15.54
CA LEU A 587 -0.39 14.44 15.89
C LEU A 587 -0.50 15.20 17.21
N ASN A 588 -1.13 16.38 17.15
CA ASN A 588 -1.39 17.20 18.31
C ASN A 588 -2.89 17.34 18.52
N TYR A 589 -3.47 16.51 19.38
CA TYR A 589 -4.87 16.65 19.79
C TYR A 589 -4.98 17.47 21.08
N THR A 590 -6.12 18.13 21.24
CA THR A 590 -6.45 18.93 22.43
C THR A 590 -6.82 18.08 23.64
N SER A 591 -7.36 16.87 23.42
CA SER A 591 -7.67 15.91 24.48
C SER A 591 -6.46 15.06 24.89
N THR A 592 -6.33 14.82 26.20
CA THR A 592 -5.33 13.93 26.82
C THR A 592 -5.86 12.52 27.10
N SER A 593 -7.08 12.21 26.64
CA SER A 593 -7.73 10.89 26.70
C SER A 593 -8.26 10.40 25.33
N LEU A 594 -7.73 10.95 24.23
CA LEU A 594 -8.12 10.56 22.88
C LEU A 594 -7.68 9.12 22.55
N THR A 595 -8.62 8.34 22.03
CA THR A 595 -8.38 7.06 21.37
C THR A 595 -9.05 7.13 20.02
N ASP A 596 -8.27 7.01 18.97
CA ASP A 596 -8.73 7.27 17.61
C ASP A 596 -8.11 6.24 16.68
N PHE A 597 -8.94 5.49 15.97
CA PHE A 597 -8.48 4.56 14.95
C PHE A 597 -8.44 5.34 13.65
N THR A 598 -7.29 5.34 13.00
CA THR A 598 -7.12 6.05 11.74
C THR A 598 -6.42 5.17 10.74
N THR A 599 -6.83 5.26 9.47
CA THR A 599 -6.15 4.56 8.38
C THR A 599 -5.34 5.56 7.55
N TRP A 600 -4.04 5.31 7.43
CA TRP A 600 -3.09 6.17 6.73
C TRP A 600 -2.63 5.48 5.45
N SER A 601 -2.30 6.25 4.41
CA SER A 601 -1.60 5.75 3.23
C SER A 601 -0.64 6.78 2.68
N ALA A 602 0.49 6.35 2.14
CA ALA A 602 1.49 7.24 1.55
C ALA A 602 2.04 6.68 0.24
N ASN A 603 2.37 7.57 -0.69
CA ASN A 603 2.98 7.24 -1.97
C ASN A 603 3.90 8.39 -2.44
N ILE A 604 4.93 8.06 -3.21
CA ILE A 604 5.86 9.01 -3.82
C ILE A 604 5.55 9.10 -5.32
N GLY A 605 5.31 10.31 -5.82
CA GLY A 605 5.13 10.56 -7.25
C GLY A 605 3.75 10.18 -7.80
N GLY A 606 2.86 9.49 -7.08
CA GLY A 606 1.52 9.10 -7.54
C GLY A 606 1.40 7.60 -7.83
N ASP A 607 0.54 7.17 -8.78
CA ASP A 607 0.37 5.75 -9.11
C ASP A 607 1.71 5.01 -9.32
N PRO A 608 1.89 3.79 -8.76
CA PRO A 608 3.20 3.16 -8.59
C PRO A 608 3.87 2.79 -9.92
N VAL A 609 3.10 2.61 -10.98
CA VAL A 609 3.59 2.47 -12.36
C VAL A 609 2.70 3.32 -13.25
N ARG A 610 3.30 4.23 -14.03
CA ARG A 610 2.57 4.97 -15.04
C ARG A 610 3.41 5.17 -16.30
N LEU A 611 2.73 5.18 -17.44
CA LEU A 611 3.28 5.75 -18.67
C LEU A 611 3.20 7.27 -18.56
N ILE A 612 4.29 7.95 -18.87
CA ILE A 612 4.40 9.41 -18.82
C ILE A 612 4.61 10.02 -20.21
N GLU A 613 4.98 9.20 -21.18
CA GLU A 613 5.16 9.57 -22.59
C GLU A 613 4.78 8.38 -23.48
#